data_AF-A0A8X8YEC6-F1
#
_entry.id   AF-A0A8X8YEC6-F1
#
_cell.length_a   1.000
_cell.length_b   1.000
_cell.length_c   1.000
_cell.angle_alpha   90.00
_cell.angle_beta   90.00
_cell.angle_gamma   90.00
#
_symmetry.space_group_name_H-M   'P 1'
#
loop_
_entity.id
_entity.type
_entity.pdbx_description
1 polymer ?
#
loop_
_entity_poly.entity_id
_entity_poly.type
_entity_poly.pdbx_seq_one_letter_code
_entity_poly.pdbx_strand_id
1 'polypeptide(L)'
;MTAALLRWALRRSAAASYMSICAFASPPGQQWKVAILGAAGGIGQTPSLLMKLNPMVSHLSHYDITGTTGVAADVSYVNTRSEVLLLRFLFV
;
A
#
# COMPACT_ATOMS: atom_id res chain seq x y z
N MET A 1 -20.08 55.25 12.06
CA MET A 1 -19.81 54.05 12.88
C MET A 1 -20.13 52.72 12.18
N THR A 2 -20.43 52.70 10.86
CA THR A 2 -21.03 51.52 10.18
C THR A 2 -20.09 50.77 9.23
N ALA A 3 -19.00 51.38 8.75
CA ALA A 3 -18.12 50.75 7.75
C ALA A 3 -17.10 49.74 8.33
N ALA A 4 -16.73 49.89 9.61
CA ALA A 4 -15.78 48.99 10.27
C ALA A 4 -16.38 47.62 10.57
N LEU A 5 -17.67 47.59 10.98
CA LEU A 5 -18.42 46.36 11.21
C LEU A 5 -18.65 45.57 9.91
N LEU A 6 -18.95 46.25 8.80
CA LEU A 6 -19.13 45.62 7.49
C LEU A 6 -17.84 44.97 6.96
N ARG A 7 -16.68 45.59 7.20
CA ARG A 7 -15.37 45.03 6.83
C ARG A 7 -14.95 43.83 7.68
N TRP A 8 -15.36 43.77 8.94
CA TRP A 8 -15.11 42.59 9.79
C TRP A 8 -16.01 41.40 9.42
N ALA A 9 -17.25 41.67 9.00
CA ALA A 9 -18.15 40.64 8.49
C ALA A 9 -17.63 40.01 7.18
N LEU A 10 -17.10 40.82 6.26
CA LEU A 10 -16.58 40.34 4.97
C LEU A 10 -15.17 39.72 5.05
N ARG A 11 -14.42 39.95 6.13
CA ARG A 11 -13.11 39.30 6.36
C ARG A 11 -13.19 37.84 6.80
N ARG A 12 -14.39 37.31 7.08
CA ARG A 12 -14.58 35.92 7.53
C ARG A 12 -14.89 34.92 6.41
N SER A 13 -14.77 35.30 5.15
CA SER A 13 -15.06 34.44 3.98
C SER A 13 -13.85 34.21 3.06
N ALA A 14 -12.68 33.93 3.61
CA ALA A 14 -11.53 33.46 2.81
C ALA A 14 -10.74 32.32 3.49
N ALA A 15 -11.34 31.63 4.45
CA ALA A 15 -10.76 30.46 5.11
C ALA A 15 -11.48 29.15 4.74
N ALA A 16 -12.19 29.14 3.60
CA ALA A 16 -12.75 27.92 3.03
C ALA A 16 -11.79 27.40 1.95
N SER A 17 -11.38 26.14 2.10
CA SER A 17 -10.59 25.33 1.14
C SER A 17 -9.07 25.37 1.30
N TYR A 18 -8.57 24.93 2.45
CA TYR A 18 -7.34 24.12 2.45
C TYR A 18 -7.64 22.79 3.15
N MET A 19 -8.62 22.04 2.63
CA MET A 19 -8.62 20.60 2.83
C MET A 19 -7.50 20.03 1.96
N SER A 20 -6.25 20.23 2.37
CA SER A 20 -5.17 19.34 1.96
C SER A 20 -5.30 18.08 2.77
N ILE A 21 -6.18 17.19 2.30
CA ILE A 21 -5.80 15.80 2.36
C ILE A 21 -4.59 15.73 1.43
N CYS A 22 -3.41 15.44 1.97
CA CYS A 22 -2.28 15.04 1.13
C CYS A 22 -2.71 13.76 0.42
N ALA A 23 -3.37 13.91 -0.73
CA ALA A 23 -3.64 12.79 -1.60
C ALA A 23 -2.28 12.26 -2.01
N PHE A 24 -1.96 11.06 -1.56
CA PHE A 24 -0.79 10.32 -2.03
C PHE A 24 -1.02 10.03 -3.52
N ALA A 25 -0.62 10.98 -4.37
CA ALA A 25 -0.70 10.85 -5.80
C ALA A 25 0.36 9.81 -6.21
N SER A 26 -0.07 8.56 -6.38
CA SER A 26 0.79 7.54 -7.01
C SER A 26 0.97 7.94 -8.48
N PRO A 27 2.21 8.16 -8.97
CA PRO A 27 2.45 8.36 -10.40
C PRO A 27 1.86 7.20 -11.23
N PRO A 28 1.27 7.49 -12.40
CA PRO A 28 0.73 6.47 -13.27
C PRO A 28 1.84 5.50 -13.70
N GLY A 29 1.57 4.20 -13.57
CA GLY A 29 2.52 3.14 -13.92
C GLY A 29 3.50 2.73 -12.81
N GLN A 30 3.33 3.22 -11.58
CA GLN A 30 4.17 2.77 -10.47
C GLN A 30 3.89 1.31 -10.11
N GLN A 31 4.91 0.47 -10.28
CA GLN A 31 4.92 -0.93 -9.92
C GLN A 31 5.54 -1.11 -8.52
N TRP A 32 4.81 -1.75 -7.62
CA TRP A 32 5.20 -1.87 -6.21
C TRP A 32 5.90 -3.19 -5.95
N LYS A 33 6.98 -3.15 -5.17
CA LYS A 33 7.65 -4.33 -4.64
C LYS A 33 7.27 -4.47 -3.18
N VAL A 34 6.69 -5.61 -2.82
CA VAL A 34 6.16 -5.86 -1.49
C VAL A 34 6.84 -7.10 -0.92
N ALA A 35 7.23 -7.05 0.35
CA ALA A 35 7.73 -8.21 1.08
C ALA A 35 6.85 -8.48 2.30
N ILE A 36 6.46 -9.73 2.50
CA ILE A 36 5.67 -10.18 3.64
C ILE A 36 6.57 -11.04 4.54
N LEU A 37 6.79 -10.55 5.76
CA LEU A 37 7.52 -11.26 6.81
C LEU A 37 6.52 -12.04 7.66
N GLY A 38 6.74 -13.34 7.83
CA GLY A 38 5.79 -14.24 8.50
C GLY A 38 4.72 -14.80 7.55
N ALA A 39 5.07 -15.01 6.28
CA ALA A 39 4.13 -15.46 5.26
C ALA A 39 3.55 -16.87 5.48
N ALA A 40 4.26 -17.76 6.18
CA ALA A 40 3.78 -19.11 6.47
C ALA A 40 2.76 -19.15 7.61
N GLY A 41 2.73 -18.12 8.46
CA GLY A 41 1.75 -17.99 9.53
C GLY A 41 0.32 -17.79 9.02
N GLY A 42 -0.68 -18.20 9.80
CA GLY A 42 -2.10 -18.08 9.41
C GLY A 42 -2.56 -16.64 9.10
N ILE A 43 -1.91 -15.64 9.70
CA ILE A 43 -2.16 -14.22 9.40
C ILE A 43 -1.40 -13.74 8.17
N GLY A 44 -0.25 -14.32 7.83
CA GLY A 44 0.57 -13.92 6.68
C GLY A 44 0.07 -14.45 5.35
N GLN A 45 -0.63 -15.58 5.34
CA GLN A 45 -1.19 -16.18 4.12
C GLN A 45 -2.31 -15.33 3.49
N THR A 46 -3.25 -14.83 4.30
CA THR A 46 -4.36 -13.96 3.85
C THR A 46 -3.89 -12.69 3.11
N PRO A 47 -2.97 -11.87 3.67
CA PRO A 47 -2.43 -10.71 2.98
C PRO A 47 -1.51 -11.09 1.81
N SER A 48 -0.90 -12.27 1.81
CA SER A 48 -0.13 -12.77 0.66
C SER A 48 -1.00 -12.93 -0.58
N LEU A 49 -2.18 -13.53 -0.43
CA LEU A 49 -3.15 -13.63 -1.49
C LEU A 49 -3.72 -12.26 -1.89
N LEU A 50 -4.03 -11.40 -0.90
CA LEU A 50 -4.58 -10.07 -1.18
C LEU A 50 -3.61 -9.20 -1.99
N MET A 51 -2.31 -9.24 -1.67
CA MET A 51 -1.28 -8.51 -2.40
C MET A 51 -1.04 -9.08 -3.79
N LYS A 52 -1.14 -10.41 -3.97
CA LYS A 52 -1.06 -11.06 -5.28
C LYS A 52 -2.18 -10.59 -6.23
N LEU A 53 -3.38 -10.32 -5.71
CA LEU A 53 -4.53 -9.82 -6.46
C LEU A 53 -4.46 -8.32 -6.78
N ASN A 54 -3.60 -7.56 -6.10
CA ASN A 54 -3.49 -6.13 -6.33
C ASN A 54 -2.71 -5.84 -7.64
N PRO A 55 -3.33 -5.20 -8.66
CA PRO A 55 -2.67 -4.93 -9.94
C PRO A 55 -1.51 -3.92 -9.85
N MET A 56 -1.38 -3.20 -8.73
CA MET A 56 -0.27 -2.28 -8.49
C MET A 56 1.00 -3.02 -8.04
N VAL A 57 0.88 -4.26 -7.56
CA VAL A 57 2.02 -5.06 -7.09
C VAL A 57 2.64 -5.79 -8.28
N SER A 58 3.94 -5.63 -8.43
CA SER A 58 4.74 -6.25 -9.50
C SER A 58 5.56 -7.42 -8.99
N HIS A 59 6.12 -7.29 -7.79
CA HIS A 59 6.91 -8.32 -7.14
C HIS A 59 6.44 -8.51 -5.70
N LEU A 60 6.14 -9.75 -5.34
CA LEU A 60 5.72 -10.16 -4.02
C LEU A 60 6.74 -11.15 -3.46
N SER A 61 7.50 -10.71 -2.47
CA SER A 61 8.50 -11.55 -1.78
C SER A 61 7.92 -12.10 -0.48
N HIS A 62 8.06 -13.39 -0.25
CA HIS A 62 7.64 -14.04 0.99
C HIS A 62 8.85 -14.45 1.81
N TYR A 63 8.76 -14.20 3.12
CA TYR A 63 9.77 -14.61 4.09
C TYR A 63 9.09 -15.25 5.30
N ASP A 64 9.64 -16.37 5.76
CA ASP A 64 9.35 -16.99 7.04
C ASP A 64 10.54 -17.86 7.45
N ILE A 65 10.59 -18.27 8.72
CA ILE A 65 11.60 -19.19 9.26
C ILE A 65 11.39 -20.59 8.68
N THR A 66 10.13 -21.02 8.53
CA THR A 66 9.76 -22.32 7.95
C THR A 66 8.48 -22.21 7.11
N GLY A 67 8.27 -23.14 6.17
CA GLY A 67 6.98 -23.28 5.46
C GLY A 67 6.68 -22.25 4.35
N THR A 68 7.55 -21.26 4.12
CA THR A 68 7.33 -20.21 3.11
C THR A 68 7.22 -20.75 1.68
N THR A 69 7.91 -21.85 1.36
CA THR A 69 7.93 -22.45 0.01
C THR A 69 6.56 -22.95 -0.41
N GLY A 70 5.81 -23.57 0.51
CA GLY A 70 4.45 -24.07 0.23
C GLY A 70 3.50 -22.91 -0.04
N VAL A 71 3.51 -21.91 0.84
CA VAL A 71 2.65 -20.71 0.67
C VAL A 71 3.00 -19.94 -0.60
N ALA A 72 4.28 -19.76 -0.90
CA ALA A 72 4.71 -19.09 -2.13
C ALA A 72 4.27 -19.87 -3.38
N ALA A 73 4.32 -21.21 -3.35
CA ALA A 73 3.83 -22.05 -4.43
C ALA A 73 2.31 -21.89 -4.62
N ASP A 74 1.53 -21.96 -3.53
CA ASP A 74 0.07 -21.78 -3.58
C ASP A 74 -0.31 -20.41 -4.15
N VAL A 75 0.36 -19.35 -3.70
CA VAL A 75 0.12 -17.97 -4.19
C VAL A 75 0.60 -17.79 -5.63
N SER A 76 1.63 -18.53 -6.08
CA SER A 76 2.13 -18.45 -7.46
C SER A 76 1.17 -19.02 -8.51
N TYR A 77 0.28 -19.94 -8.12
CA TYR A 77 -0.73 -20.54 -9.00
C TYR A 77 -1.84 -19.55 -9.39
N VAL A 78 -2.01 -18.47 -8.61
CA VAL A 78 -2.99 -17.43 -8.90
C VAL A 78 -2.56 -16.63 -10.12
N ASN A 79 -3.40 -16.65 -11.15
CA ASN A 79 -3.14 -16.00 -12.45
C ASN A 79 -3.25 -14.47 -12.36
N THR A 80 -2.20 -13.83 -11.87
CA THR A 80 -2.00 -12.37 -11.89
C THR A 80 -0.60 -12.03 -12.36
N ARG A 81 -0.40 -10.78 -12.77
CA ARG A 81 0.86 -10.29 -13.36
C ARG A 81 2.02 -10.18 -12.36
N SER A 82 1.76 -10.29 -11.06
CA SER A 82 2.76 -10.13 -10.01
C SER A 82 3.66 -11.38 -9.93
N GLU A 83 4.97 -11.19 -9.90
CA GLU A 83 5.92 -12.28 -9.68
C GLU A 83 6.02 -12.62 -8.18
N VAL A 84 6.13 -13.91 -7.87
CA VAL A 84 6.29 -14.40 -6.50
C VAL A 84 7.72 -14.85 -6.29
N LEU A 85 8.38 -14.28 -5.27
CA LEU A 85 9.76 -14.57 -4.92
C LEU A 85 9.85 -15.11 -3.49
N LEU A 86 10.84 -15.97 -3.26
CA LEU A 86 11.24 -16.38 -1.92
C LEU A 86 12.41 -15.51 -1.47
N LEU A 87 12.23 -14.79 -0.37
CA LEU A 87 13.32 -14.04 0.23
C LEU A 87 14.23 -15.04 0.96
N ARG A 88 15.39 -15.32 0.36
CA ARG A 88 16.47 -16.07 1.00
C ARG A 88 17.49 -15.08 1.54
N PHE A 89 17.64 -15.02 2.85
CA PHE A 89 18.86 -14.43 3.42
C PHE A 89 19.99 -15.42 3.17
N LEU A 90 20.75 -15.18 2.10
CA LEU A 90 22.09 -15.73 1.97
C LEU A 90 22.92 -15.02 3.06
N PHE A 91 23.42 -15.79 4.04
CA PHE A 91 24.12 -15.33 5.25
C PHE A 91 23.26 -14.70 6.36
N VAL A 92 22.68 -15.55 7.19
CA VAL A 92 23.05 -15.67 8.62
C VAL A 92 23.52 -17.10 8.84
#